data_AF-A0AAD2H1V9-F1
#
_entry.id   AF-A0AAD2H1V9-F1
#
_cell.length_a   1.000
_cell.length_b   1.000
_cell.length_c   1.000
_cell.angle_alpha   90.00
_cell.angle_beta   90.00
_cell.angle_gamma   90.00
#
_symmetry.space_group_name_H-M   'P 1'
#
loop_
_entity.id
_entity.type
_entity.pdbx_description
1 polymer ?
#
loop_
_entity_poly.entity_id
_entity_poly.type
_entity_poly.pdbx_seq_one_letter_code
_entity_poly.pdbx_strand_id
1 'polypeptide(L)'
;MLTRTSLLSLALVGSALAQVQSPVIDLGYAQYQGAVNTTTNITSLIGIRYAAPPVGDLRFRAPQPPLNTSGIQSATVQPNECFQAPTGKAATNPLKRAAVVVPSEDCLFLNVFYPSNAVGTPGTKLPTLVWIHGGGYLAGSSNNVNGGDIIQQSNHNVVVVVIQYRLGAFGFLAGSAVKNGGALNAGLLDQDFALRWVQQHVSKFGGDPAKVTIWGESAGAGSVLQHVIANDGRTKPQLFRGAITSSTFLPSQYRYDDPISESLFSQVVAQTNCTPAADALSCLRATSAAVLQTANSNINAAGFFGTFTTVPVIDGEFIVEAPIDTLRKRRVNGKALLSVTNTFEGTVFVNTKIAVPNATTYALDLFPKVDLAEATTVASVYAGLGTDTFQVEAIMGESIFICPTYYLLEAFPKGHSFKGEFAIPPANHGNDLNYYFPSNNPPPFQNTDFINAFAQSFTSFIVNLDPNKKINTSTITPSWSSYSVGRTEMLFNKTAAGEPVVHTIVTDPALVARCSVWSGLGASTGQ
;
A
#
# COMPACT_ATOMS: atom_id res chain seq x y z
N MET A 1 74.28 34.42 27.05
CA MET A 1 74.16 33.56 25.86
C MET A 1 73.57 32.22 26.28
N LEU A 2 72.37 31.93 25.76
CA LEU A 2 71.71 30.62 25.54
C LEU A 2 71.46 29.68 26.75
N THR A 3 70.27 29.81 27.33
CA THR A 3 69.54 28.74 28.01
C THR A 3 68.73 27.92 26.98
N ARG A 4 68.89 26.59 27.00
CA ARG A 4 68.15 25.64 26.16
C ARG A 4 66.81 25.28 26.81
N THR A 5 65.71 25.54 26.12
CA THR A 5 64.37 25.05 26.45
C THR A 5 64.09 23.78 25.65
N SER A 6 63.87 22.66 26.35
CA SER A 6 63.38 21.40 25.76
C SER A 6 61.85 21.46 25.62
N LEU A 7 61.36 21.30 24.39
CA LEU A 7 59.94 21.08 24.09
C LEU A 7 59.64 19.57 24.18
N LEU A 8 58.80 19.19 25.16
CA LEU A 8 58.14 17.88 25.19
C LEU A 8 56.98 17.90 24.18
N SER A 9 57.07 17.08 23.14
CA SER A 9 55.97 16.80 22.23
C SER A 9 55.01 15.78 22.84
N LEU A 10 53.81 16.24 23.21
CA LEU A 10 52.69 15.42 23.67
C LEU A 10 52.05 14.73 22.45
N ALA A 11 52.17 13.41 22.34
CA ALA A 11 51.46 12.64 21.32
C ALA A 11 50.00 12.45 21.77
N LEU A 12 49.06 13.18 21.13
CA LEU A 12 47.64 12.86 21.23
C LEU A 12 47.37 11.55 20.47
N VAL A 13 47.17 10.47 21.21
CA VAL A 13 46.56 9.25 20.67
C VAL A 13 45.07 9.53 20.52
N GLY A 14 44.66 9.99 19.33
CA GLY A 14 43.26 10.05 18.95
C GLY A 14 42.74 8.63 18.79
N SER A 15 41.98 8.14 19.76
CA SER A 15 41.19 6.92 19.61
C SER A 15 40.11 7.16 18.56
N ALA A 16 40.39 6.74 17.32
CA ALA A 16 39.38 6.63 16.29
C ALA A 16 38.34 5.59 16.75
N LEU A 17 37.15 6.06 17.13
CA LEU A 17 36.00 5.18 17.29
C LEU A 17 35.79 4.49 15.95
N ALA A 18 36.06 3.18 15.89
CA ALA A 18 35.75 2.37 14.73
C ALA A 18 34.24 2.44 14.51
N GLN A 19 33.83 3.17 13.48
CA GLN A 19 32.43 3.25 13.08
C GLN A 19 31.98 1.83 12.72
N VAL A 20 31.00 1.29 13.44
CA VAL A 20 30.46 -0.05 13.18
C VAL A 20 29.91 -0.05 11.75
N GLN A 21 30.68 -0.62 10.83
CA GLN A 21 30.29 -0.71 9.42
C GLN A 21 29.23 -1.81 9.28
N SER A 22 28.17 -1.51 8.53
CA SER A 22 27.18 -2.51 8.17
C SER A 22 27.81 -3.58 7.27
N PRO A 23 27.33 -4.83 7.33
CA PRO A 23 27.81 -5.86 6.42
C PRO A 23 27.47 -5.50 4.98
N VAL A 24 28.38 -5.84 4.06
CA VAL A 24 28.12 -5.76 2.62
C VAL A 24 27.22 -6.93 2.23
N ILE A 25 26.08 -6.62 1.61
CA ILE A 25 25.13 -7.61 1.11
C ILE A 25 25.38 -7.79 -0.39
N ASP A 26 25.82 -8.98 -0.78
CA ASP A 26 26.04 -9.33 -2.18
C ASP A 26 24.79 -9.97 -2.77
N LEU A 27 24.09 -9.27 -3.66
CA LEU A 27 22.89 -9.77 -4.34
C LEU A 27 23.19 -10.60 -5.59
N GLY A 28 24.44 -10.67 -6.04
CA GLY A 28 24.90 -11.32 -7.26
C GLY A 28 24.99 -10.34 -8.44
N TYR A 29 23.96 -9.53 -8.66
CA TYR A 29 23.98 -8.47 -9.68
C TYR A 29 24.60 -7.16 -9.16
N ALA A 30 24.59 -6.93 -7.84
CA ALA A 30 25.16 -5.76 -7.21
C ALA A 30 25.49 -6.05 -5.74
N GLN A 31 26.44 -5.31 -5.18
CA GLN A 31 26.81 -5.34 -3.77
C GLN A 31 26.35 -4.04 -3.11
N TYR A 32 25.68 -4.12 -1.96
CA TYR A 32 25.17 -2.95 -1.25
C TYR A 32 25.67 -2.89 0.19
N GLN A 33 25.94 -1.68 0.67
CA GLN A 33 26.28 -1.42 2.07
C GLN A 33 25.29 -0.41 2.67
N GLY A 34 24.67 -0.78 3.79
CA GLY A 34 23.64 0.02 4.46
C GLY A 34 24.17 0.84 5.64
N ALA A 35 23.27 1.23 6.54
CA ALA A 35 23.60 1.89 7.80
C ALA A 35 23.12 1.08 9.00
N VAL A 36 23.91 1.04 10.06
CA VAL A 36 23.52 0.44 11.34
C VAL A 36 23.06 1.54 12.29
N ASN A 37 21.86 1.40 12.84
CA ASN A 37 21.43 2.18 14.00
C ASN A 37 21.81 1.40 15.27
N THR A 38 22.86 1.84 15.96
CA THR A 38 23.37 1.17 17.17
C THR A 38 22.44 1.31 18.38
N THR A 39 21.55 2.29 18.39
CA THR A 39 20.56 2.47 19.46
C THR A 39 19.44 1.45 19.35
N THR A 40 18.93 1.21 18.14
CA THR A 40 17.84 0.25 17.91
C THR A 40 18.33 -1.14 17.52
N ASN A 41 19.63 -1.31 17.24
CA ASN A 41 20.23 -2.53 16.72
C ASN A 41 19.56 -3.03 15.41
N ILE A 42 19.23 -2.08 14.54
CA ILE A 42 18.61 -2.34 13.23
C ILE A 42 19.56 -1.84 12.14
N THR A 43 19.75 -2.67 11.12
CA THR A 43 20.45 -2.29 9.89
C THR A 43 19.43 -1.99 8.81
N SER A 44 19.64 -0.90 8.08
CA SER A 44 18.82 -0.51 6.94
C SER A 44 19.66 -0.40 5.67
N LEU A 45 19.14 -0.96 4.58
CA LEU A 45 19.61 -0.70 3.22
C LEU A 45 18.51 0.03 2.48
N ILE A 46 18.78 1.28 2.12
CA ILE A 46 17.85 2.22 1.52
C ILE A 46 18.22 2.41 0.04
N GLY A 47 17.24 2.30 -0.86
CA GLY A 47 17.43 2.55 -2.29
C GLY A 47 18.05 1.38 -3.07
N ILE A 48 17.75 0.14 -2.70
CA ILE A 48 18.16 -1.03 -3.49
C ILE A 48 17.34 -1.07 -4.79
N ARG A 49 18.00 -1.13 -5.94
CA ARG A 49 17.33 -1.26 -7.23
C ARG A 49 16.86 -2.70 -7.44
N TYR A 50 15.56 -2.93 -7.50
CA TYR A 50 15.02 -4.27 -7.74
C TYR A 50 14.65 -4.53 -9.21
N ALA A 51 14.55 -3.48 -10.03
CA ALA A 51 14.27 -3.57 -11.47
C ALA A 51 15.03 -2.49 -12.27
N ALA A 52 15.19 -2.71 -13.58
CA ALA A 52 15.74 -1.70 -14.48
C ALA A 52 14.88 -0.41 -14.49
N PRO A 53 15.48 0.78 -14.69
CA PRO A 53 14.72 2.01 -14.85
C PRO A 53 13.66 1.88 -15.95
N PRO A 54 12.37 2.13 -15.69
CA PRO A 54 11.28 1.99 -16.67
C PRO A 54 11.18 3.20 -17.60
N VAL A 55 12.31 3.61 -18.18
CA VAL A 55 12.45 4.82 -19.02
C VAL A 55 12.52 4.46 -20.51
N GLY A 56 12.25 5.43 -21.37
CA GLY A 56 12.35 5.26 -22.82
C GLY A 56 11.44 4.13 -23.31
N ASP A 57 12.00 3.14 -24.02
CA ASP A 57 11.21 2.01 -24.52
C ASP A 57 10.64 1.11 -23.41
N LEU A 58 11.21 1.12 -22.20
CA LEU A 58 10.68 0.40 -21.04
C LEU A 58 9.44 1.07 -20.43
N ARG A 59 9.10 2.30 -20.85
CA ARG A 59 7.87 2.97 -20.43
C ARG A 59 6.65 2.17 -20.89
N PHE A 60 5.68 2.01 -19.99
CA PHE A 60 4.47 1.20 -20.18
C PHE A 60 4.74 -0.28 -20.48
N ARG A 61 5.90 -0.83 -20.09
CA ARG A 61 6.20 -2.26 -20.17
C ARG A 61 6.31 -2.87 -18.77
N ALA A 62 6.23 -4.20 -18.70
CA ALA A 62 6.53 -4.95 -17.48
C ALA A 62 7.99 -4.69 -17.03
N PRO A 63 8.25 -4.64 -15.72
CA PRO A 63 9.60 -4.42 -15.18
C PRO A 63 10.57 -5.49 -15.68
N GLN A 64 11.83 -5.10 -15.82
CA GLN A 64 12.92 -5.97 -16.27
C GLN A 64 14.00 -6.10 -15.18
N PRO A 65 14.81 -7.17 -15.19
CA PRO A 65 15.91 -7.33 -14.24
C PRO A 65 16.84 -6.11 -14.21
N PRO A 66 17.35 -5.71 -13.04
CA PRO A 66 18.31 -4.61 -12.94
C PRO A 66 19.63 -4.99 -13.64
N LEU A 67 20.36 -3.98 -14.09
CA LEU A 67 21.70 -4.18 -14.66
C LEU A 67 22.68 -4.62 -13.58
N ASN A 68 23.70 -5.39 -13.99
CA ASN A 68 24.82 -5.71 -13.11
C ASN A 68 25.65 -4.46 -12.85
N THR A 69 25.94 -4.20 -11.58
CA THR A 69 26.71 -3.03 -11.14
C THR A 69 27.95 -3.50 -10.39
N SER A 70 29.13 -3.10 -10.85
CA SER A 70 30.40 -3.40 -10.20
C SER A 70 30.64 -2.53 -8.97
N GLY A 71 31.29 -3.09 -7.95
CA GLY A 71 31.67 -2.37 -6.74
C GLY A 71 30.52 -2.22 -5.74
N ILE A 72 30.88 -1.76 -4.54
CA ILE A 72 29.94 -1.58 -3.43
C ILE A 72 29.13 -0.30 -3.62
N GLN A 73 27.81 -0.44 -3.69
CA GLN A 73 26.86 0.65 -3.78
C GLN A 73 26.45 1.08 -2.36
N SER A 74 26.46 2.39 -2.09
CA SER A 74 25.92 2.92 -0.83
C SER A 74 24.40 2.86 -0.84
N ALA A 75 23.80 2.18 0.12
CA ALA A 75 22.35 2.04 0.31
C ALA A 75 21.89 2.75 1.59
N THR A 76 22.09 4.07 1.64
CA THR A 76 21.87 4.89 2.86
C THR A 76 21.03 6.13 2.62
N VAL A 77 20.66 6.40 1.37
CA VAL A 77 19.94 7.60 0.94
C VAL A 77 18.66 7.18 0.25
N GLN A 78 17.55 7.86 0.55
CA GLN A 78 16.28 7.58 -0.10
C GLN A 78 16.37 7.79 -1.61
N PRO A 79 15.85 6.86 -2.43
CA PRO A 79 15.83 7.01 -3.87
C PRO A 79 14.79 8.06 -4.29
N ASN A 80 14.81 8.39 -5.59
CA ASN A 80 13.77 9.22 -6.18
C ASN A 80 12.39 8.56 -6.03
N GLU A 81 11.37 9.38 -5.90
CA GLU A 81 9.99 8.94 -5.90
C GLU A 81 9.50 8.67 -7.32
N CYS A 82 8.56 7.74 -7.48
CA CYS A 82 7.83 7.65 -8.74
C CYS A 82 7.03 8.93 -8.99
N PHE A 83 6.74 9.23 -10.25
CA PHE A 83 5.88 10.36 -10.61
C PHE A 83 4.53 10.31 -9.90
N GLN A 84 4.21 11.40 -9.20
CA GLN A 84 3.01 11.53 -8.36
C GLN A 84 1.94 12.36 -9.09
N ALA A 85 0.65 12.05 -8.94
CA ALA A 85 -0.46 12.89 -9.40
C ALA A 85 -1.32 13.36 -8.21
N PRO A 86 -1.95 14.54 -8.28
CA PRO A 86 -2.93 14.96 -7.29
C PRO A 86 -4.21 14.11 -7.40
N THR A 87 -4.97 14.03 -6.31
CA THR A 87 -6.38 13.62 -6.34
C THR A 87 -7.27 14.73 -6.96
N GLY A 88 -8.49 14.40 -7.40
CA GLY A 88 -9.45 15.33 -8.02
C GLY A 88 -9.71 16.58 -7.18
N LYS A 89 -9.68 17.78 -7.78
CA LYS A 89 -9.48 19.07 -7.05
C LYS A 89 -10.33 20.28 -7.47
N ALA A 90 -11.35 20.17 -8.33
CA ALA A 90 -12.21 21.33 -8.65
C ALA A 90 -12.95 21.84 -7.39
N ALA A 91 -13.06 23.15 -7.07
CA ALA A 91 -13.31 24.29 -7.96
C ALA A 91 -12.55 25.64 -7.70
N THR A 92 -11.41 25.72 -6.98
CA THR A 92 -10.32 26.76 -7.16
C THR A 92 -9.19 26.59 -6.11
N ASN A 93 -7.94 26.99 -6.45
CA ASN A 93 -6.68 26.65 -5.74
C ASN A 93 -5.71 27.85 -5.58
N PRO A 94 -5.16 28.12 -4.36
CA PRO A 94 -3.87 28.81 -4.21
C PRO A 94 -2.91 28.12 -3.21
N LEU A 95 -2.07 27.21 -3.74
CA LEU A 95 -0.70 26.85 -3.33
C LEU A 95 -0.31 26.70 -1.83
N LYS A 96 0.28 25.53 -1.50
CA LYS A 96 1.57 25.41 -0.78
C LYS A 96 2.27 24.09 -1.16
N ARG A 97 3.56 24.14 -1.49
CA ARG A 97 4.43 22.95 -1.71
C ARG A 97 5.20 22.64 -0.42
N ALA A 98 5.18 21.37 0.00
CA ALA A 98 6.17 20.83 0.93
C ALA A 98 7.45 20.41 0.17
N ALA A 99 8.54 20.16 0.91
CA ALA A 99 9.89 19.95 0.40
C ALA A 99 9.99 18.86 -0.69
N VAL A 100 10.84 19.11 -1.69
CA VAL A 100 10.93 18.37 -2.95
C VAL A 100 11.86 17.15 -2.79
N VAL A 101 11.28 15.95 -2.65
CA VAL A 101 11.87 14.77 -3.30
C VAL A 101 11.52 14.90 -4.78
N VAL A 102 12.50 14.76 -5.68
CA VAL A 102 12.27 14.94 -7.12
C VAL A 102 11.66 13.66 -7.68
N PRO A 103 10.41 13.69 -8.19
CA PRO A 103 9.85 12.53 -8.84
C PRO A 103 10.63 12.20 -10.12
N SER A 104 10.82 10.92 -10.40
CA SER A 104 11.55 10.39 -11.55
C SER A 104 10.83 9.17 -12.11
N GLU A 105 11.02 8.89 -13.40
CA GLU A 105 10.66 7.59 -13.96
C GLU A 105 11.60 6.49 -13.47
N ASP A 106 12.87 6.84 -13.21
CA ASP A 106 13.79 5.93 -12.53
C ASP A 106 13.48 5.90 -11.03
N CYS A 107 12.53 5.04 -10.65
CA CYS A 107 11.99 4.97 -9.29
C CYS A 107 11.78 3.53 -8.75
N LEU A 108 12.17 2.48 -9.48
CA LEU A 108 11.96 1.08 -9.07
C LEU A 108 13.00 0.60 -8.06
N PHE A 109 12.83 1.07 -6.84
CA PHE A 109 13.69 0.78 -5.69
C PHE A 109 12.89 0.18 -4.52
N LEU A 110 13.60 -0.47 -3.61
CA LEU A 110 13.07 -0.94 -2.33
C LEU A 110 14.06 -0.66 -1.20
N ASN A 111 13.52 -0.65 0.01
CA ASN A 111 14.27 -0.50 1.25
C ASN A 111 14.15 -1.81 2.05
N VAL A 112 15.25 -2.28 2.64
CA VAL A 112 15.26 -3.46 3.52
C VAL A 112 15.75 -3.07 4.90
N PHE A 113 14.99 -3.45 5.92
CA PHE A 113 15.31 -3.27 7.32
C PHE A 113 15.37 -4.65 7.98
N TYR A 114 16.39 -4.88 8.81
CA TYR A 114 16.55 -6.15 9.54
C TYR A 114 17.29 -5.96 10.87
N PRO A 115 17.07 -6.83 11.86
CA PRO A 115 17.88 -6.87 13.08
C PRO A 115 19.36 -7.07 12.74
N SER A 116 20.27 -6.24 13.26
CA SER A 116 21.68 -6.26 12.83
C SER A 116 22.38 -7.61 13.08
N ASN A 117 21.90 -8.40 14.04
CA ASN A 117 22.40 -9.75 14.33
C ASN A 117 21.81 -10.85 13.42
N ALA A 118 20.85 -10.53 12.54
CA ALA A 118 20.23 -11.50 11.64
C ALA A 118 21.19 -11.98 10.54
N VAL A 119 22.06 -11.09 10.07
CA VAL A 119 23.10 -11.40 9.07
C VAL A 119 24.36 -11.90 9.78
N GLY A 120 24.97 -12.96 9.24
CA GLY A 120 26.18 -13.59 9.81
C GLY A 120 25.89 -14.65 10.88
N THR A 121 24.65 -14.74 11.38
CA THR A 121 24.23 -15.82 12.29
C THR A 121 23.74 -17.03 11.49
N PRO A 122 24.41 -18.20 11.56
CA PRO A 122 24.01 -19.38 10.80
C PRO A 122 22.59 -19.85 11.15
N GLY A 123 21.79 -20.14 10.14
CA GLY A 123 20.44 -20.70 10.30
C GLY A 123 19.32 -19.69 10.59
N THR A 124 19.63 -18.38 10.70
CA THR A 124 18.60 -17.34 10.85
C THR A 124 17.60 -17.36 9.69
N LYS A 125 16.31 -17.44 10.02
CA LYS A 125 15.18 -17.47 9.09
C LYS A 125 13.97 -16.74 9.68
N LEU A 126 14.02 -15.41 9.65
CA LEU A 126 12.99 -14.55 10.21
C LEU A 126 11.79 -14.42 9.25
N PRO A 127 10.53 -14.42 9.73
CA PRO A 127 9.39 -13.96 8.96
C PRO A 127 9.67 -12.64 8.25
N THR A 128 9.23 -12.52 7.00
CA THR A 128 9.45 -11.33 6.17
C THR A 128 8.14 -10.62 5.96
N LEU A 129 8.09 -9.34 6.28
CA LEU A 129 7.02 -8.43 5.90
C LEU A 129 7.42 -7.68 4.62
N VAL A 130 6.52 -7.64 3.64
CA VAL A 130 6.64 -6.72 2.50
C VAL A 130 5.52 -5.68 2.59
N TRP A 131 5.90 -4.42 2.77
CA TRP A 131 4.99 -3.29 2.86
C TRP A 131 4.78 -2.64 1.48
N ILE A 132 3.50 -2.45 1.11
CA ILE A 132 3.06 -1.80 -0.11
C ILE A 132 2.35 -0.50 0.28
N HIS A 133 2.89 0.66 -0.12
CA HIS A 133 2.33 1.94 0.27
C HIS A 133 1.00 2.25 -0.43
N GLY A 134 0.14 3.03 0.25
CA GLY A 134 -1.09 3.60 -0.29
C GLY A 134 -0.89 4.82 -1.19
N GLY A 135 -1.95 5.59 -1.37
CA GLY A 135 -1.97 6.82 -2.17
C GLY A 135 -2.81 6.75 -3.45
N GLY A 136 -3.84 5.89 -3.46
CA GLY A 136 -4.84 5.82 -4.52
C GLY A 136 -4.30 5.42 -5.90
N TYR A 137 -3.15 4.75 -5.95
CA TYR A 137 -2.39 4.45 -7.16
C TYR A 137 -1.83 5.69 -7.88
N LEU A 138 -1.98 6.90 -7.32
CA LEU A 138 -1.52 8.17 -7.90
C LEU A 138 -0.31 8.75 -7.19
N ALA A 139 -0.19 8.47 -5.90
CA ALA A 139 0.82 9.01 -5.03
C ALA A 139 1.29 7.95 -4.02
N GLY A 140 2.23 8.32 -3.16
CA GLY A 140 2.82 7.45 -2.16
C GLY A 140 4.28 7.13 -2.46
N SER A 141 5.00 6.75 -1.40
CA SER A 141 6.44 6.54 -1.44
C SER A 141 6.92 5.69 -0.27
N SER A 142 7.91 4.84 -0.51
CA SER A 142 8.71 4.12 0.49
C SER A 142 9.41 5.05 1.47
N ASN A 143 9.59 6.32 1.09
CA ASN A 143 10.21 7.34 1.94
C ASN A 143 9.34 7.70 3.15
N ASN A 144 8.03 7.45 3.04
CA ASN A 144 7.05 7.74 4.09
C ASN A 144 6.89 6.59 5.10
N VAL A 145 7.81 5.62 5.09
CA VAL A 145 7.71 4.39 5.89
C VAL A 145 9.06 4.06 6.50
N ASN A 146 9.11 3.95 7.83
CA ASN A 146 10.27 3.44 8.54
C ASN A 146 10.01 1.99 9.00
N GLY A 147 10.53 1.02 8.26
CA GLY A 147 10.37 -0.40 8.58
C GLY A 147 10.96 -0.81 9.94
N GLY A 148 11.85 0.00 10.51
CA GLY A 148 12.43 -0.24 11.83
C GLY A 148 11.41 -0.22 12.97
N ASP A 149 10.29 0.48 12.82
CA ASP A 149 9.23 0.51 13.84
C ASP A 149 8.60 -0.88 14.02
N ILE A 150 8.27 -1.54 12.91
CA ILE A 150 7.70 -2.90 12.95
C ILE A 150 8.70 -3.91 13.51
N ILE A 151 10.00 -3.75 13.22
CA ILE A 151 11.04 -4.61 13.79
C ILE A 151 11.07 -4.47 15.31
N GLN A 152 11.07 -3.25 15.84
CA GLN A 152 11.03 -3.00 17.29
C GLN A 152 9.74 -3.56 17.91
N GLN A 153 8.58 -3.31 17.30
CA GLN A 153 7.28 -3.83 17.76
C GLN A 153 7.20 -5.37 17.76
N SER A 154 7.97 -6.04 16.88
CA SER A 154 8.07 -7.50 16.83
C SER A 154 9.10 -8.10 17.79
N ASN A 155 9.79 -7.28 18.58
CA ASN A 155 10.96 -7.67 19.37
C ASN A 155 12.06 -8.29 18.48
N HIS A 156 12.37 -7.62 17.37
CA HIS A 156 13.42 -8.00 16.42
C HIS A 156 13.24 -9.37 15.75
N ASN A 157 12.00 -9.81 15.55
CA ASN A 157 11.69 -11.13 15.00
C ASN A 157 11.25 -11.11 13.53
N VAL A 158 11.40 -9.97 12.83
CA VAL A 158 10.99 -9.84 11.43
C VAL A 158 12.01 -9.08 10.59
N VAL A 159 12.06 -9.40 9.30
CA VAL A 159 12.68 -8.56 8.25
C VAL A 159 11.56 -7.76 7.58
N VAL A 160 11.80 -6.49 7.27
CA VAL A 160 10.82 -5.62 6.61
C VAL A 160 11.38 -5.12 5.30
N VAL A 161 10.61 -5.31 4.22
CA VAL A 161 10.90 -4.78 2.89
C VAL A 161 9.82 -3.76 2.53
N VAL A 162 10.22 -2.55 2.14
CA VAL A 162 9.30 -1.48 1.72
C VAL A 162 9.57 -1.19 0.25
N ILE A 163 8.55 -1.31 -0.61
CA ILE A 163 8.73 -1.23 -2.07
C ILE A 163 8.18 0.08 -2.65
N GLN A 164 8.83 0.58 -3.71
CA GLN A 164 8.26 1.53 -4.66
C GLN A 164 7.62 0.78 -5.84
N TYR A 165 6.61 1.38 -6.46
CA TYR A 165 6.01 0.91 -7.72
C TYR A 165 5.51 2.09 -8.55
N ARG A 166 5.40 1.93 -9.88
CA ARG A 166 4.90 3.02 -10.76
C ARG A 166 3.45 3.38 -10.44
N LEU A 167 3.13 4.66 -10.59
CA LEU A 167 1.85 5.27 -10.23
C LEU A 167 1.25 6.05 -11.41
N GLY A 168 -0.01 6.44 -11.28
CA GLY A 168 -0.74 7.26 -12.26
C GLY A 168 -0.67 6.71 -13.68
N ALA A 169 -0.58 7.60 -14.66
CA ALA A 169 -0.39 7.22 -16.06
C ALA A 169 0.90 6.43 -16.33
N PHE A 170 1.93 6.49 -15.46
CA PHE A 170 3.16 5.74 -15.66
C PHE A 170 3.01 4.25 -15.28
N GLY A 171 2.14 3.94 -14.32
CA GLY A 171 1.92 2.58 -13.81
C GLY A 171 0.59 1.95 -14.21
N PHE A 172 -0.43 2.76 -14.49
CA PHE A 172 -1.83 2.32 -14.64
C PHE A 172 -2.50 2.90 -15.88
N LEU A 173 -1.74 3.30 -16.90
CA LEU A 173 -2.33 3.59 -18.21
C LEU A 173 -2.89 2.29 -18.81
N ALA A 174 -4.17 2.33 -19.17
CA ALA A 174 -4.90 1.20 -19.76
C ALA A 174 -5.29 1.51 -21.21
N GLY A 175 -5.95 0.56 -21.87
CA GLY A 175 -6.37 0.65 -23.27
C GLY A 175 -5.79 -0.45 -24.15
N SER A 176 -6.44 -0.71 -25.27
CA SER A 176 -6.08 -1.75 -26.23
C SER A 176 -4.68 -1.55 -26.82
N ALA A 177 -4.28 -0.30 -27.03
CA ALA A 177 -2.92 0.02 -27.47
C ALA A 177 -1.87 -0.44 -26.45
N VAL A 178 -2.11 -0.23 -25.15
CA VAL A 178 -1.22 -0.69 -24.07
C VAL A 178 -1.20 -2.21 -23.98
N LYS A 179 -2.35 -2.89 -24.11
CA LYS A 179 -2.42 -4.36 -24.13
C LYS A 179 -1.57 -4.97 -25.25
N ASN A 180 -1.63 -4.39 -26.46
CA ASN A 180 -0.97 -4.94 -27.64
C ASN A 180 0.53 -4.59 -27.71
N GLY A 181 0.91 -3.39 -27.26
CA GLY A 181 2.26 -2.86 -27.44
C GLY A 181 3.08 -2.68 -26.16
N GLY A 182 2.49 -2.95 -24.98
CA GLY A 182 3.08 -2.69 -23.66
C GLY A 182 2.61 -3.71 -22.61
N ALA A 183 2.39 -3.23 -21.39
CA ALA A 183 1.87 -4.01 -20.28
C ALA A 183 0.84 -3.18 -19.50
N LEU A 184 -0.35 -3.74 -19.36
CA LEU A 184 -1.37 -3.22 -18.45
C LEU A 184 -0.92 -3.43 -17.00
N ASN A 185 -1.49 -2.65 -16.08
CA ASN A 185 -1.23 -2.78 -14.64
C ASN A 185 0.26 -2.80 -14.30
N ALA A 186 1.08 -2.03 -15.02
CA ALA A 186 2.53 -2.02 -14.88
C ALA A 186 2.99 -1.76 -13.43
N GLY A 187 2.25 -0.96 -12.65
CA GLY A 187 2.47 -0.76 -11.23
C GLY A 187 2.22 -2.01 -10.35
N LEU A 188 1.25 -2.87 -10.70
CA LEU A 188 1.09 -4.18 -10.02
C LEU A 188 2.18 -5.17 -10.44
N LEU A 189 2.60 -5.12 -11.71
CA LEU A 189 3.71 -5.94 -12.20
C LEU A 189 5.05 -5.56 -11.53
N ASP A 190 5.25 -4.28 -11.23
CA ASP A 190 6.37 -3.80 -10.41
C ASP A 190 6.37 -4.46 -9.02
N GLN A 191 5.21 -4.52 -8.37
CA GLN A 191 5.06 -5.16 -7.07
C GLN A 191 5.28 -6.67 -7.14
N ASP A 192 4.72 -7.38 -8.14
CA ASP A 192 4.98 -8.81 -8.36
C ASP A 192 6.48 -9.07 -8.57
N PHE A 193 7.15 -8.22 -9.36
CA PHE A 193 8.59 -8.32 -9.59
C PHE A 193 9.40 -8.08 -8.31
N ALA A 194 9.00 -7.12 -7.48
CA ALA A 194 9.60 -6.92 -6.16
C ALA A 194 9.37 -8.12 -5.22
N LEU A 195 8.19 -8.74 -5.23
CA LEU A 195 7.92 -9.97 -4.46
C LEU A 195 8.79 -11.14 -4.94
N ARG A 196 9.03 -11.27 -6.24
CA ARG A 196 9.98 -12.26 -6.80
C ARG A 196 11.41 -11.95 -6.39
N TRP A 197 11.80 -10.67 -6.36
CA TRP A 197 13.10 -10.25 -5.82
C TRP A 197 13.24 -10.66 -4.35
N VAL A 198 12.19 -10.47 -3.54
CA VAL A 198 12.16 -10.90 -2.12
C VAL A 198 12.36 -12.42 -2.02
N GLN A 199 11.64 -13.21 -2.82
CA GLN A 199 11.81 -14.66 -2.87
C GLN A 199 13.25 -15.10 -3.18
N GLN A 200 13.94 -14.37 -4.06
CA GLN A 200 15.31 -14.68 -4.48
C GLN A 200 16.38 -14.21 -3.49
N HIS A 201 16.14 -13.10 -2.79
CA HIS A 201 17.23 -12.37 -2.13
C HIS A 201 17.05 -12.16 -0.62
N VAL A 202 15.84 -12.27 -0.06
CA VAL A 202 15.61 -11.88 1.34
C VAL A 202 16.38 -12.72 2.36
N SER A 203 16.75 -13.95 2.00
CA SER A 203 17.61 -14.83 2.81
C SER A 203 18.99 -14.24 3.08
N LYS A 204 19.48 -13.35 2.21
CA LYS A 204 20.75 -12.62 2.40
C LYS A 204 20.68 -11.59 3.53
N PHE A 205 19.47 -11.23 3.96
CA PHE A 205 19.17 -10.30 5.05
C PHE A 205 18.68 -11.04 6.32
N GLY A 206 18.76 -12.38 6.34
CA GLY A 206 18.25 -13.23 7.42
C GLY A 206 16.75 -13.53 7.36
N GLY A 207 16.06 -13.10 6.29
CA GLY A 207 14.64 -13.38 6.07
C GLY A 207 14.36 -14.77 5.52
N ASP A 208 13.17 -15.29 5.79
CA ASP A 208 12.69 -16.58 5.29
C ASP A 208 11.73 -16.36 4.10
N PRO A 209 12.12 -16.70 2.85
CA PRO A 209 11.26 -16.55 1.69
C PRO A 209 9.98 -17.43 1.77
N ALA A 210 9.97 -18.48 2.59
CA ALA A 210 8.77 -19.29 2.82
C ALA A 210 7.79 -18.66 3.82
N LYS A 211 8.19 -17.58 4.51
CA LYS A 211 7.39 -16.88 5.53
C LYS A 211 7.16 -15.40 5.19
N VAL A 212 6.90 -15.12 3.91
CA VAL A 212 6.55 -13.78 3.45
C VAL A 212 5.08 -13.47 3.75
N THR A 213 4.82 -12.33 4.38
CA THR A 213 3.50 -11.71 4.53
C THR A 213 3.52 -10.37 3.80
N ILE A 214 2.52 -10.12 2.95
CA ILE A 214 2.34 -8.81 2.31
C ILE A 214 1.37 -7.97 3.13
N TRP A 215 1.64 -6.68 3.25
CA TRP A 215 0.78 -5.72 3.96
C TRP A 215 0.73 -4.42 3.18
N GLY A 216 -0.46 -3.86 2.99
CA GLY A 216 -0.58 -2.50 2.50
C GLY A 216 -1.72 -1.75 3.15
N GLU A 217 -1.68 -0.44 2.98
CA GLU A 217 -2.70 0.51 3.40
C GLU A 217 -3.34 1.20 2.19
N SER A 218 -4.64 1.48 2.22
CA SER A 218 -5.35 2.17 1.13
C SER A 218 -5.10 1.48 -0.23
N ALA A 219 -4.60 2.18 -1.26
CA ALA A 219 -4.23 1.55 -2.52
C ALA A 219 -3.16 0.45 -2.42
N GLY A 220 -2.32 0.46 -1.38
CA GLY A 220 -1.47 -0.67 -1.04
C GLY A 220 -2.26 -1.86 -0.52
N ALA A 221 -3.33 -1.63 0.25
CA ALA A 221 -4.27 -2.67 0.65
C ALA A 221 -5.09 -3.21 -0.54
N GLY A 222 -5.46 -2.32 -1.48
CA GLY A 222 -6.02 -2.69 -2.77
C GLY A 222 -5.04 -3.52 -3.61
N SER A 223 -3.76 -3.16 -3.62
CA SER A 223 -2.69 -3.94 -4.24
C SER A 223 -2.56 -5.33 -3.60
N VAL A 224 -2.62 -5.43 -2.26
CA VAL A 224 -2.66 -6.72 -1.55
C VAL A 224 -3.85 -7.55 -2.00
N LEU A 225 -5.05 -6.96 -2.11
CA LEU A 225 -6.22 -7.64 -2.69
C LEU A 225 -5.91 -8.17 -4.10
N GLN A 226 -5.29 -7.36 -4.97
CA GLN A 226 -4.94 -7.80 -6.32
C GLN A 226 -3.95 -8.98 -6.31
N HIS A 227 -2.93 -8.97 -5.47
CA HIS A 227 -2.00 -10.10 -5.31
C HIS A 227 -2.68 -11.34 -4.73
N VAL A 228 -3.66 -11.16 -3.83
CA VAL A 228 -4.48 -12.26 -3.31
C VAL A 228 -5.27 -12.93 -4.44
N ILE A 229 -5.86 -12.19 -5.37
CA ILE A 229 -6.65 -12.78 -6.47
C ILE A 229 -5.84 -13.03 -7.76
N ALA A 230 -4.57 -12.61 -7.79
CA ALA A 230 -3.73 -12.64 -8.98
C ALA A 230 -3.70 -14.02 -9.64
N ASN A 231 -3.80 -14.02 -10.97
CA ASN A 231 -3.85 -15.22 -11.79
C ASN A 231 -4.94 -16.21 -11.33
N ASP A 232 -6.11 -15.69 -10.92
CA ASP A 232 -7.25 -16.46 -10.43
C ASP A 232 -6.88 -17.28 -9.18
N GLY A 233 -6.17 -16.64 -8.23
CA GLY A 233 -5.71 -17.24 -6.97
C GLY A 233 -4.68 -18.36 -7.14
N ARG A 234 -3.94 -18.36 -8.26
CA ARG A 234 -3.02 -19.44 -8.66
C ARG A 234 -1.65 -18.94 -9.09
N THR A 235 -1.15 -17.88 -8.47
CA THR A 235 0.20 -17.38 -8.73
C THR A 235 1.23 -18.48 -8.47
N LYS A 236 2.11 -18.72 -9.46
CA LYS A 236 3.18 -19.73 -9.37
C LYS A 236 4.56 -19.13 -9.68
N PRO A 237 5.60 -19.43 -8.88
CA PRO A 237 5.52 -20.05 -7.55
C PRO A 237 4.76 -19.16 -6.55
N GLN A 238 4.37 -19.72 -5.40
CA GLN A 238 3.77 -18.93 -4.31
C GLN A 238 4.75 -17.85 -3.84
N LEU A 239 4.30 -16.60 -3.77
CA LEU A 239 5.14 -15.44 -3.39
C LEU A 239 4.97 -15.02 -1.93
N PHE A 240 3.85 -15.36 -1.29
CA PHE A 240 3.55 -15.03 0.09
C PHE A 240 2.61 -16.06 0.72
N ARG A 241 2.66 -16.17 2.05
CA ARG A 241 1.80 -17.06 2.85
C ARG A 241 0.69 -16.34 3.61
N GLY A 242 0.81 -15.04 3.84
CA GLY A 242 -0.16 -14.23 4.58
C GLY A 242 -0.36 -12.87 3.95
N ALA A 243 -1.54 -12.28 4.16
CA ALA A 243 -1.89 -10.96 3.68
C ALA A 243 -2.44 -10.11 4.84
N ILE A 244 -2.13 -8.81 4.83
CA ILE A 244 -2.73 -7.83 5.73
C ILE A 244 -3.24 -6.66 4.92
N THR A 245 -4.47 -6.21 5.19
CA THR A 245 -5.04 -5.01 4.58
C THR A 245 -5.43 -3.99 5.65
N SER A 246 -4.88 -2.79 5.57
CA SER A 246 -5.36 -1.63 6.34
C SER A 246 -6.18 -0.76 5.39
N SER A 247 -7.50 -0.75 5.55
CA SER A 247 -8.46 -0.11 4.65
C SER A 247 -8.40 -0.68 3.22
N THR A 248 -8.83 -1.94 3.04
CA THR A 248 -8.88 -2.61 1.72
C THR A 248 -9.50 -1.70 0.67
N PHE A 249 -8.80 -1.38 -0.41
CA PHE A 249 -9.26 -0.40 -1.39
C PHE A 249 -9.66 -1.06 -2.71
N LEU A 250 -10.94 -0.96 -3.06
CA LEU A 250 -11.49 -1.45 -4.33
C LEU A 250 -12.32 -0.34 -5.01
N PRO A 251 -11.71 0.58 -5.77
CA PRO A 251 -12.45 1.50 -6.62
C PRO A 251 -13.01 0.77 -7.85
N SER A 252 -13.71 1.47 -8.75
CA SER A 252 -14.08 0.90 -10.05
C SER A 252 -12.85 0.43 -10.84
N GLN A 253 -12.84 -0.84 -11.20
CA GLN A 253 -11.84 -1.53 -12.02
C GLN A 253 -12.48 -2.07 -13.30
N TYR A 254 -12.61 -1.20 -14.30
CA TYR A 254 -13.13 -1.59 -15.60
C TYR A 254 -12.16 -2.53 -16.34
N ARG A 255 -12.66 -3.21 -17.38
CA ARG A 255 -11.78 -3.92 -18.31
C ARG A 255 -10.89 -2.95 -19.07
N TYR A 256 -9.71 -3.42 -19.46
CA TYR A 256 -8.74 -2.58 -20.18
C TYR A 256 -9.28 -1.99 -21.49
N ASP A 257 -10.23 -2.67 -22.14
CA ASP A 257 -10.90 -2.33 -23.40
C ASP A 257 -12.27 -1.65 -23.20
N ASP A 258 -12.60 -1.28 -21.95
CA ASP A 258 -13.84 -0.56 -21.64
C ASP A 258 -13.81 0.87 -22.20
N PRO A 259 -14.96 1.43 -22.64
CA PRO A 259 -15.04 2.82 -23.10
C PRO A 259 -14.44 3.85 -22.12
N ILE A 260 -14.53 3.61 -20.82
CA ILE A 260 -13.93 4.50 -19.80
C ILE A 260 -12.40 4.44 -19.87
N SER A 261 -11.82 3.24 -19.94
CA SER A 261 -10.37 3.03 -20.05
C SER A 261 -9.81 3.57 -21.37
N GLU A 262 -10.49 3.34 -22.49
CA GLU A 262 -10.11 3.87 -23.82
C GLU A 262 -10.23 5.40 -23.89
N SER A 263 -11.22 5.98 -23.21
CA SER A 263 -11.36 7.44 -23.09
C SER A 263 -10.18 8.06 -22.32
N LEU A 264 -9.79 7.45 -21.19
CA LEU A 264 -8.63 7.92 -20.42
C LEU A 264 -7.33 7.81 -21.24
N PHE A 265 -7.12 6.71 -21.98
CA PHE A 265 -6.01 6.58 -22.91
C PHE A 265 -6.00 7.70 -23.96
N SER A 266 -7.15 7.93 -24.60
CA SER A 266 -7.31 8.97 -25.63
C SER A 266 -7.03 10.37 -25.10
N GLN A 267 -7.40 10.66 -23.84
CA GLN A 267 -7.08 11.93 -23.18
C GLN A 267 -5.57 12.09 -22.95
N VAL A 268 -4.87 11.03 -22.55
CA VAL A 268 -3.40 11.06 -22.42
C VAL A 268 -2.75 11.32 -23.78
N VAL A 269 -3.19 10.63 -24.83
CA VAL A 269 -2.70 10.83 -26.21
C VAL A 269 -2.93 12.27 -26.68
N ALA A 270 -4.11 12.83 -26.42
CA ALA A 270 -4.44 14.21 -26.80
C ALA A 270 -3.58 15.23 -26.05
N GLN A 271 -3.46 15.11 -24.73
CA GLN A 271 -2.71 16.07 -23.91
C GLN A 271 -1.18 15.98 -24.06
N THR A 272 -0.67 14.93 -24.70
CA THR A 272 0.75 14.74 -25.03
C THR A 272 1.08 15.05 -26.50
N ASN A 273 0.09 15.50 -27.28
CA ASN A 273 0.19 15.74 -28.73
C ASN A 273 0.55 14.50 -29.56
N CYS A 274 0.16 13.30 -29.09
CA CYS A 274 0.38 12.05 -29.81
C CYS A 274 -0.77 11.66 -30.75
N THR A 275 -1.87 12.42 -30.81
CA THR A 275 -3.02 12.15 -31.69
C THR A 275 -2.66 11.97 -33.17
N PRO A 276 -1.75 12.78 -33.77
CA PRO A 276 -1.41 12.62 -35.19
C PRO A 276 -0.56 11.38 -35.50
N ALA A 277 -0.05 10.68 -34.48
CA ALA A 277 0.84 9.55 -34.67
C ALA A 277 0.08 8.30 -35.13
N ALA A 278 0.63 7.60 -36.13
CA ALA A 278 0.11 6.30 -36.57
C ALA A 278 0.20 5.23 -35.46
N ASP A 279 1.19 5.37 -34.56
CA ASP A 279 1.35 4.58 -33.34
C ASP A 279 1.43 5.52 -32.13
N ALA A 280 0.28 5.71 -31.47
CA ALA A 280 0.17 6.57 -30.30
C ALA A 280 1.04 6.09 -29.13
N LEU A 281 1.18 4.78 -28.92
CA LEU A 281 1.97 4.26 -27.79
C LEU A 281 3.47 4.47 -28.00
N SER A 282 3.96 4.27 -29.23
CA SER A 282 5.34 4.62 -29.57
C SER A 282 5.61 6.12 -29.41
N CYS A 283 4.66 6.97 -29.81
CA CYS A 283 4.76 8.41 -29.56
C CYS A 283 4.85 8.72 -28.07
N LEU A 284 3.98 8.12 -27.25
CA LEU A 284 3.97 8.30 -25.79
C LEU A 284 5.27 7.85 -25.12
N ARG A 285 5.98 6.84 -25.65
CA ARG A 285 7.32 6.45 -25.17
C ARG A 285 8.38 7.50 -25.49
N ALA A 286 8.28 8.15 -26.64
CA ALA A 286 9.20 9.20 -27.06
C ALA A 286 8.92 10.57 -26.40
N THR A 287 7.72 10.78 -25.86
CA THR A 287 7.36 12.00 -25.12
C THR A 287 8.26 12.20 -23.90
N SER A 288 8.56 13.45 -23.53
CA SER A 288 9.30 13.72 -22.30
C SER A 288 8.46 13.38 -21.06
N ALA A 289 9.11 12.91 -19.99
CA ALA A 289 8.43 12.60 -18.74
C ALA A 289 7.65 13.80 -18.18
N ALA A 290 8.17 15.02 -18.37
CA ALA A 290 7.51 16.25 -17.92
C ALA A 290 6.16 16.48 -18.62
N VAL A 291 6.08 16.27 -19.95
CA VAL A 291 4.84 16.45 -20.71
C VAL A 291 3.82 15.38 -20.30
N LEU A 292 4.24 14.12 -20.19
CA LEU A 292 3.38 13.04 -19.70
C LEU A 292 2.90 13.30 -18.27
N GLN A 293 3.77 13.82 -17.40
CA GLN A 293 3.41 14.17 -16.02
C GLN A 293 2.39 15.32 -15.95
N THR A 294 2.47 16.30 -16.86
CA THR A 294 1.44 17.34 -16.96
C THR A 294 0.09 16.75 -17.34
N ALA A 295 0.04 15.88 -18.36
CA ALA A 295 -1.19 15.17 -18.74
C ALA A 295 -1.73 14.31 -17.59
N ASN A 296 -0.85 13.54 -16.93
CA ASN A 296 -1.16 12.73 -15.75
C ASN A 296 -1.80 13.57 -14.63
N SER A 297 -1.25 14.75 -14.34
CA SER A 297 -1.80 15.64 -13.32
C SER A 297 -3.17 16.20 -13.70
N ASN A 298 -3.33 16.66 -14.95
CA ASN A 298 -4.56 17.29 -15.42
C ASN A 298 -5.75 16.31 -15.41
N ILE A 299 -5.54 15.11 -15.94
CA ILE A 299 -6.58 14.07 -16.04
C ILE A 299 -7.04 13.66 -14.65
N ASN A 300 -6.11 13.38 -13.73
CA ASN A 300 -6.47 13.01 -12.36
C ASN A 300 -7.13 14.16 -11.59
N ALA A 301 -6.72 15.42 -11.82
CA ALA A 301 -7.35 16.58 -11.19
C ALA A 301 -8.80 16.82 -11.67
N ALA A 302 -9.14 16.37 -12.88
CA ALA A 302 -10.47 16.48 -13.48
C ALA A 302 -11.44 15.38 -13.04
N GLY A 303 -10.95 14.32 -12.36
CA GLY A 303 -11.80 13.26 -11.82
C GLY A 303 -12.75 13.73 -10.71
N PHE A 304 -13.78 12.92 -10.45
CA PHE A 304 -14.72 13.18 -9.36
C PHE A 304 -13.99 13.23 -8.00
N PHE A 305 -14.36 14.18 -7.14
CA PHE A 305 -13.65 14.40 -5.87
C PHE A 305 -13.64 13.12 -5.02
N GLY A 306 -12.50 12.81 -4.42
CA GLY A 306 -12.32 11.60 -3.61
C GLY A 306 -12.07 10.32 -4.40
N THR A 307 -12.15 10.36 -5.74
CA THR A 307 -11.86 9.22 -6.62
C THR A 307 -10.50 9.35 -7.32
N PHE A 308 -10.10 8.27 -7.97
CA PHE A 308 -8.80 8.12 -8.60
C PHE A 308 -9.02 7.58 -10.02
N THR A 309 -8.48 8.27 -11.03
CA THR A 309 -8.82 7.96 -12.44
C THR A 309 -7.94 6.87 -13.05
N THR A 310 -6.71 6.72 -12.56
CA THR A 310 -5.75 5.72 -13.04
C THR A 310 -5.52 4.69 -11.95
N VAL A 311 -6.26 3.59 -12.05
CA VAL A 311 -6.30 2.47 -11.09
C VAL A 311 -6.15 1.15 -11.86
N PRO A 312 -5.97 -0.01 -11.20
CA PRO A 312 -5.87 -1.27 -11.92
C PRO A 312 -7.11 -1.60 -12.76
N VAL A 313 -6.90 -2.29 -13.88
CA VAL A 313 -7.95 -2.73 -14.81
C VAL A 313 -7.98 -4.25 -14.92
N ILE A 314 -9.14 -4.82 -15.28
CA ILE A 314 -9.23 -6.25 -15.62
C ILE A 314 -8.47 -6.47 -16.93
N ASP A 315 -7.34 -7.17 -16.87
CA ASP A 315 -6.40 -7.39 -17.99
C ASP A 315 -6.47 -8.79 -18.61
N GLY A 316 -7.21 -9.70 -17.97
CA GLY A 316 -7.41 -11.09 -18.39
C GLY A 316 -6.27 -12.04 -18.02
N GLU A 317 -5.22 -11.57 -17.35
CA GLU A 317 -4.01 -12.36 -17.04
C GLU A 317 -3.62 -12.26 -15.56
N PHE A 318 -3.28 -11.05 -15.09
CA PHE A 318 -2.99 -10.79 -13.69
C PHE A 318 -4.31 -10.63 -12.93
N ILE A 319 -5.20 -9.77 -13.42
CA ILE A 319 -6.59 -9.62 -12.96
C ILE A 319 -7.48 -10.25 -14.03
N VAL A 320 -7.89 -11.50 -13.79
CA VAL A 320 -8.56 -12.34 -14.79
C VAL A 320 -10.01 -11.89 -15.06
N GLU A 321 -10.70 -11.44 -14.02
CA GLU A 321 -12.10 -11.00 -14.01
C GLU A 321 -12.31 -9.98 -12.89
N ALA A 322 -13.56 -9.52 -12.69
CA ALA A 322 -13.88 -8.60 -11.60
C ALA A 322 -13.42 -9.17 -10.25
N PRO A 323 -12.72 -8.39 -9.41
CA PRO A 323 -12.27 -8.84 -8.10
C PRO A 323 -13.35 -9.48 -7.24
N ILE A 324 -14.55 -8.90 -7.18
CA ILE A 324 -15.66 -9.48 -6.42
C ILE A 324 -16.00 -10.90 -6.88
N ASP A 325 -15.93 -11.18 -8.19
CA ASP A 325 -16.25 -12.51 -8.72
C ASP A 325 -15.18 -13.55 -8.38
N THR A 326 -13.90 -13.17 -8.41
CA THR A 326 -12.81 -14.07 -7.98
C THR A 326 -12.91 -14.38 -6.48
N LEU A 327 -13.22 -13.37 -5.66
CA LEU A 327 -13.43 -13.51 -4.22
C LEU A 327 -14.63 -14.43 -3.90
N ARG A 328 -15.76 -14.29 -4.61
CA ARG A 328 -16.92 -15.19 -4.49
C ARG A 328 -16.58 -16.65 -4.79
N LYS A 329 -15.69 -16.87 -5.76
CA LYS A 329 -15.17 -18.20 -6.10
C LYS A 329 -14.17 -18.74 -5.07
N ARG A 330 -13.80 -17.95 -4.06
CA ARG A 330 -12.84 -18.28 -2.99
C ARG A 330 -11.48 -18.70 -3.53
N ARG A 331 -11.07 -18.08 -4.64
CA ARG A 331 -9.78 -18.32 -5.27
C ARG A 331 -8.79 -17.28 -4.79
N VAL A 332 -7.96 -17.68 -3.84
CA VAL A 332 -7.02 -16.80 -3.15
C VAL A 332 -5.62 -17.38 -3.12
N ASN A 333 -4.63 -16.52 -3.33
CA ASN A 333 -3.24 -16.74 -2.97
C ASN A 333 -3.06 -16.41 -1.48
N GLY A 334 -2.22 -17.20 -0.79
CA GLY A 334 -1.98 -17.05 0.65
C GLY A 334 -2.88 -17.95 1.51
N LYS A 335 -2.53 -18.05 2.79
CA LYS A 335 -3.13 -18.99 3.75
C LYS A 335 -3.96 -18.30 4.82
N ALA A 336 -3.74 -17.02 5.07
CA ALA A 336 -4.44 -16.26 6.10
C ALA A 336 -4.48 -14.77 5.76
N LEU A 337 -5.47 -14.09 6.32
CA LEU A 337 -5.72 -12.67 6.14
C LEU A 337 -5.99 -11.98 7.49
N LEU A 338 -5.40 -10.80 7.69
CA LEU A 338 -5.80 -9.87 8.74
C LEU A 338 -6.19 -8.55 8.10
N SER A 339 -7.43 -8.11 8.27
CA SER A 339 -7.92 -6.86 7.69
C SER A 339 -8.38 -5.91 8.78
N VAL A 340 -8.01 -4.63 8.67
CA VAL A 340 -8.46 -3.56 9.55
C VAL A 340 -9.05 -2.43 8.73
N THR A 341 -10.11 -1.79 9.22
CA THR A 341 -10.69 -0.57 8.63
C THR A 341 -10.74 0.51 9.69
N ASN A 342 -10.63 1.77 9.28
CA ASN A 342 -10.97 2.91 10.11
C ASN A 342 -12.51 3.04 10.17
N THR A 343 -13.09 3.52 11.27
CA THR A 343 -14.56 3.65 11.40
C THR A 343 -15.17 4.57 10.33
N PHE A 344 -14.49 5.66 9.98
CA PHE A 344 -14.97 6.69 9.05
C PHE A 344 -14.09 6.80 7.80
N GLU A 345 -14.01 5.72 7.03
CA GLU A 345 -13.19 5.66 5.81
C GLU A 345 -13.54 6.77 4.80
N GLY A 346 -14.83 7.05 4.61
CA GLY A 346 -15.30 7.92 3.53
C GLY A 346 -15.18 9.42 3.79
N THR A 347 -15.02 9.85 5.04
CA THR A 347 -15.12 11.27 5.43
C THR A 347 -14.13 12.17 4.70
N VAL A 348 -12.91 11.69 4.45
CA VAL A 348 -11.86 12.49 3.76
C VAL A 348 -12.04 12.52 2.23
N PHE A 349 -12.97 11.74 1.68
CA PHE A 349 -13.21 11.59 0.24
C PHE A 349 -14.52 12.24 -0.21
N VAL A 350 -15.25 12.91 0.68
CA VAL A 350 -16.43 13.70 0.34
C VAL A 350 -16.09 15.19 0.36
N ASN A 351 -16.50 15.93 -0.67
CA ASN A 351 -16.27 17.38 -0.72
C ASN A 351 -17.33 18.14 0.07
N THR A 352 -17.07 18.39 1.35
CA THR A 352 -17.97 19.15 2.23
C THR A 352 -17.87 20.68 2.06
N LYS A 353 -17.03 21.18 1.15
CA LYS A 353 -16.92 22.62 0.84
C LYS A 353 -18.00 23.11 -0.13
N ILE A 354 -18.71 22.19 -0.76
CA ILE A 354 -19.85 22.45 -1.62
C ILE A 354 -21.11 21.87 -1.01
N ALA A 355 -22.28 22.24 -1.52
CA ALA A 355 -23.53 21.60 -1.13
C ALA A 355 -23.44 20.11 -1.44
N VAL A 356 -23.59 19.28 -0.40
CA VAL A 356 -23.53 17.83 -0.53
C VAL A 356 -24.81 17.33 -1.20
N PRO A 357 -24.71 16.55 -2.29
CA PRO A 357 -25.90 15.96 -2.92
C PRO A 357 -26.58 14.93 -2.01
N ASN A 358 -27.84 14.61 -2.28
CA ASN A 358 -28.50 13.49 -1.62
C ASN A 358 -27.87 12.14 -2.03
N ALA A 359 -28.16 11.09 -1.27
CA ALA A 359 -27.61 9.74 -1.49
C ALA A 359 -27.81 9.20 -2.91
N THR A 360 -28.99 9.40 -3.52
CA THR A 360 -29.27 8.91 -4.89
C THR A 360 -28.37 9.60 -5.91
N THR A 361 -28.27 10.93 -5.84
CA THR A 361 -27.47 11.73 -6.79
C THR A 361 -25.99 11.42 -6.60
N TYR A 362 -25.54 11.30 -5.34
CA TYR A 362 -24.16 10.94 -5.04
C TYR A 362 -23.77 9.56 -5.58
N ALA A 363 -24.66 8.56 -5.49
CA ALA A 363 -24.39 7.23 -6.03
C ALA A 363 -24.23 7.23 -7.57
N LEU A 364 -25.03 8.03 -8.28
CA LEU A 364 -24.91 8.22 -9.74
C LEU A 364 -23.59 8.92 -10.11
N ASP A 365 -23.22 9.94 -9.35
CA ASP A 365 -21.97 10.69 -9.59
C ASP A 365 -20.74 9.84 -9.29
N LEU A 366 -20.80 9.01 -8.24
CA LEU A 366 -19.69 8.16 -7.82
C LEU A 366 -19.45 6.99 -8.79
N PHE A 367 -20.52 6.38 -9.32
CA PHE A 367 -20.44 5.22 -10.20
C PHE A 367 -21.15 5.48 -11.54
N PRO A 368 -20.41 5.80 -12.62
CA PRO A 368 -20.99 6.30 -13.86
C PRO A 368 -21.82 5.27 -14.65
N LYS A 369 -21.79 3.99 -14.26
CA LYS A 369 -22.59 2.91 -14.88
C LYS A 369 -23.77 2.47 -14.01
N VAL A 370 -23.93 3.02 -12.81
CA VAL A 370 -25.11 2.79 -11.96
C VAL A 370 -26.29 3.57 -12.54
N ASP A 371 -27.43 2.90 -12.68
CA ASP A 371 -28.66 3.55 -13.16
C ASP A 371 -29.49 4.16 -12.02
N LEU A 372 -30.57 4.88 -12.36
CA LEU A 372 -31.42 5.55 -11.37
C LEU A 372 -32.12 4.57 -10.42
N ALA A 373 -32.50 3.38 -10.88
CA ALA A 373 -33.18 2.38 -10.05
C ALA A 373 -32.21 1.75 -9.05
N GLU A 374 -31.00 1.43 -9.50
CA GLU A 374 -29.89 0.97 -8.67
C GLU A 374 -29.48 2.05 -7.65
N ALA A 375 -29.30 3.30 -8.08
CA ALA A 375 -28.98 4.42 -7.18
C ALA A 375 -30.07 4.67 -6.14
N THR A 376 -31.35 4.53 -6.52
CA THR A 376 -32.48 4.61 -5.57
C THR A 376 -32.43 3.46 -4.57
N THR A 377 -32.06 2.25 -5.01
CA THR A 377 -31.88 1.08 -4.14
C THR A 377 -30.75 1.33 -3.14
N VAL A 378 -29.61 1.87 -3.58
CA VAL A 378 -28.52 2.30 -2.70
C VAL A 378 -29.04 3.31 -1.68
N ALA A 379 -29.65 4.41 -2.13
CA ALA A 379 -30.13 5.46 -1.22
C ALA A 379 -31.11 4.93 -0.16
N SER A 380 -31.96 3.96 -0.52
CA SER A 380 -32.94 3.39 0.40
C SER A 380 -32.31 2.70 1.62
N VAL A 381 -31.12 2.09 1.46
CA VAL A 381 -30.45 1.40 2.58
C VAL A 381 -29.59 2.33 3.45
N TYR A 382 -29.40 3.59 3.03
CA TYR A 382 -28.81 4.66 3.84
C TYR A 382 -29.85 5.61 4.43
N ALA A 383 -31.13 5.46 4.07
CA ALA A 383 -32.20 6.33 4.53
C ALA A 383 -32.30 6.33 6.06
N GLY A 384 -32.31 7.52 6.66
CA GLY A 384 -32.39 7.70 8.11
C GLY A 384 -31.05 7.55 8.86
N LEU A 385 -29.95 7.28 8.17
CA LEU A 385 -28.61 7.30 8.77
C LEU A 385 -28.09 8.74 8.82
N GLY A 386 -28.23 9.41 9.96
CA GLY A 386 -27.62 10.73 10.18
C GLY A 386 -28.05 11.79 9.16
N THR A 387 -27.15 12.74 8.89
CA THR A 387 -27.35 13.80 7.89
C THR A 387 -27.07 13.31 6.48
N ASP A 388 -27.48 14.06 5.45
CA ASP A 388 -27.13 13.76 4.05
C ASP A 388 -25.61 13.64 3.86
N THR A 389 -24.83 14.50 4.53
CA THR A 389 -23.37 14.40 4.57
C THR A 389 -22.91 13.05 5.11
N PHE A 390 -23.46 12.60 6.24
CA PHE A 390 -23.11 11.30 6.80
C PHE A 390 -23.47 10.15 5.86
N GLN A 391 -24.62 10.22 5.17
CA GLN A 391 -25.04 9.19 4.23
C GLN A 391 -24.07 9.07 3.04
N VAL A 392 -23.64 10.19 2.45
CA VAL A 392 -22.69 10.13 1.33
C VAL A 392 -21.29 9.72 1.77
N GLU A 393 -20.86 10.11 2.97
CA GLU A 393 -19.59 9.64 3.56
C GLU A 393 -19.65 8.14 3.83
N ALA A 394 -20.78 7.63 4.30
CA ALA A 394 -21.00 6.21 4.49
C ALA A 394 -21.04 5.46 3.13
N ILE A 395 -21.71 5.99 2.10
CA ILE A 395 -21.68 5.43 0.74
C ILE A 395 -20.25 5.32 0.23
N MET A 396 -19.46 6.39 0.33
CA MET A 396 -18.07 6.43 -0.11
C MET A 396 -17.19 5.43 0.67
N GLY A 397 -17.28 5.45 2.01
CA GLY A 397 -16.51 4.56 2.87
C GLY A 397 -16.86 3.09 2.70
N GLU A 398 -18.15 2.78 2.62
CA GLU A 398 -18.64 1.41 2.55
C GLU A 398 -18.44 0.78 1.18
N SER A 399 -18.75 1.50 0.09
CA SER A 399 -18.64 0.95 -1.27
C SER A 399 -17.20 0.67 -1.71
N ILE A 400 -16.23 1.47 -1.26
CA ILE A 400 -14.84 1.41 -1.75
C ILE A 400 -13.88 0.78 -0.74
N PHE A 401 -14.20 0.80 0.57
CA PHE A 401 -13.29 0.33 1.62
C PHE A 401 -13.84 -0.78 2.53
N ILE A 402 -14.97 -0.51 3.21
CA ILE A 402 -15.47 -1.38 4.28
C ILE A 402 -16.10 -2.66 3.69
N CYS A 403 -17.00 -2.55 2.71
CA CYS A 403 -17.63 -3.73 2.12
C CYS A 403 -16.67 -4.61 1.34
N PRO A 404 -15.72 -4.07 0.53
CA PRO A 404 -14.66 -4.86 -0.07
C PRO A 404 -13.82 -5.67 0.93
N THR A 405 -13.61 -5.13 2.14
CA THR A 405 -12.95 -5.87 3.22
C THR A 405 -13.72 -7.13 3.61
N TYR A 406 -15.04 -7.08 3.70
CA TYR A 406 -15.85 -8.26 4.00
C TYR A 406 -15.82 -9.32 2.90
N TYR A 407 -15.87 -8.91 1.63
CA TYR A 407 -15.77 -9.85 0.51
C TYR A 407 -14.43 -10.59 0.54
N LEU A 408 -13.36 -9.85 0.84
CA LEU A 408 -12.02 -10.41 0.96
C LEU A 408 -11.90 -11.37 2.15
N LEU A 409 -12.45 -11.02 3.32
CA LEU A 409 -12.48 -11.89 4.50
C LEU A 409 -13.24 -13.21 4.26
N GLU A 410 -14.36 -13.15 3.55
CA GLU A 410 -15.22 -14.31 3.23
C GLU A 410 -14.63 -15.23 2.15
N ALA A 411 -13.67 -14.73 1.36
CA ALA A 411 -12.97 -15.51 0.34
C ALA A 411 -11.95 -16.49 0.94
N PHE A 412 -11.39 -16.18 2.12
CA PHE A 412 -10.44 -17.05 2.81
C PHE A 412 -11.14 -18.24 3.49
N PRO A 413 -10.44 -19.39 3.66
CA PRO A 413 -11.00 -20.53 4.39
C PRO A 413 -11.44 -20.16 5.82
N LYS A 414 -12.49 -20.82 6.31
CA LYS A 414 -12.99 -20.62 7.68
C LYS A 414 -11.86 -20.82 8.70
N GLY A 415 -11.75 -19.91 9.67
CA GLY A 415 -10.68 -19.92 10.67
C GLY A 415 -9.40 -19.21 10.27
N HIS A 416 -9.30 -18.67 9.04
CA HIS A 416 -8.06 -18.09 8.51
C HIS A 416 -8.12 -16.59 8.19
N SER A 417 -9.23 -15.92 8.48
CA SER A 417 -9.39 -14.48 8.27
C SER A 417 -9.82 -13.76 9.55
N PHE A 418 -9.22 -12.61 9.85
CA PHE A 418 -9.47 -11.81 11.06
C PHE A 418 -9.80 -10.37 10.68
N LYS A 419 -10.82 -9.78 11.30
CA LYS A 419 -11.24 -8.39 11.06
C LYS A 419 -11.06 -7.53 12.30
N GLY A 420 -10.50 -6.34 12.15
CA GLY A 420 -10.42 -5.32 13.19
C GLY A 420 -11.02 -4.00 12.73
N GLU A 421 -11.41 -3.16 13.68
CA GLU A 421 -11.91 -1.80 13.46
C GLU A 421 -11.07 -0.83 14.30
N PHE A 422 -10.43 0.13 13.63
CA PHE A 422 -9.74 1.23 14.27
C PHE A 422 -10.70 2.40 14.45
N ALA A 423 -10.96 2.75 15.71
CA ALA A 423 -12.00 3.69 16.10
C ALA A 423 -11.50 4.84 16.99
N ILE A 424 -10.18 5.06 17.10
CA ILE A 424 -9.65 6.23 17.82
C ILE A 424 -10.05 7.50 17.07
N PRO A 425 -10.86 8.41 17.68
CA PRO A 425 -11.34 9.59 16.98
C PRO A 425 -10.21 10.48 16.42
N PRO A 426 -10.37 11.02 15.19
CA PRO A 426 -11.58 10.99 14.38
C PRO A 426 -11.77 9.71 13.55
N ALA A 427 -10.85 8.73 13.63
CA ALA A 427 -10.94 7.44 12.94
C ALA A 427 -11.22 7.57 11.43
N ASN A 428 -10.58 8.57 10.80
CA ASN A 428 -10.63 8.76 9.36
C ASN A 428 -9.64 7.83 8.66
N HIS A 429 -9.83 7.61 7.36
CA HIS A 429 -8.91 6.84 6.52
C HIS A 429 -7.43 7.18 6.77
N GLY A 430 -6.61 6.15 6.99
CA GLY A 430 -5.17 6.26 7.22
C GLY A 430 -4.74 6.75 8.61
N ASN A 431 -5.67 6.99 9.55
CA ASN A 431 -5.31 7.44 10.91
C ASN A 431 -4.59 6.35 11.73
N ASP A 432 -4.80 5.09 11.37
CA ASP A 432 -4.12 3.93 11.93
C ASP A 432 -2.62 3.85 11.56
N LEU A 433 -2.19 4.51 10.48
CA LEU A 433 -0.77 4.56 10.07
C LEU A 433 0.17 5.06 11.17
N ASN A 434 -0.29 6.01 11.99
CA ASN A 434 0.51 6.57 13.09
C ASN A 434 0.86 5.51 14.15
N TYR A 435 0.12 4.41 14.21
CA TYR A 435 0.35 3.30 15.14
C TYR A 435 1.24 2.22 14.53
N TYR A 436 1.25 2.08 13.19
CA TYR A 436 2.19 1.19 12.50
C TYR A 436 3.60 1.81 12.43
N PHE A 437 3.69 3.11 12.13
CA PHE A 437 4.95 3.83 11.92
C PHE A 437 5.07 5.08 12.82
N PRO A 438 5.11 4.91 14.15
CA PRO A 438 5.14 6.00 15.11
C PRO A 438 6.37 6.92 15.00
N SER A 439 7.47 6.47 14.37
CA SER A 439 8.65 7.33 14.15
C SER A 439 8.43 8.40 13.08
N ASN A 440 7.49 8.17 12.16
CA ASN A 440 7.15 9.14 11.12
C ASN A 440 6.16 10.17 11.64
N ASN A 441 5.09 9.71 12.29
CA ASN A 441 4.10 10.54 12.96
C ASN A 441 3.69 9.88 14.28
N PRO A 442 3.94 10.51 15.43
CA PRO A 442 3.54 9.96 16.71
C PRO A 442 2.01 9.75 16.80
N PRO A 443 1.53 8.64 17.39
CA PRO A 443 0.11 8.41 17.58
C PRO A 443 -0.55 9.54 18.39
N PRO A 444 -1.74 10.03 18.00
CA PRO A 444 -2.43 11.08 18.74
C PRO A 444 -2.93 10.61 20.10
N PHE A 445 -3.30 9.33 20.23
CA PHE A 445 -3.61 8.71 21.51
C PHE A 445 -2.41 7.90 22.00
N GLN A 446 -1.58 8.53 22.84
CA GLN A 446 -0.35 7.95 23.41
C GLN A 446 -0.64 7.14 24.68
N ASN A 447 -1.28 5.99 24.51
CA ASN A 447 -1.50 5.03 25.58
C ASN A 447 -0.71 3.74 25.31
N THR A 448 0.17 3.37 26.23
CA THR A 448 1.08 2.23 26.06
C THR A 448 0.34 0.90 25.86
N ASP A 449 -0.72 0.65 26.63
CA ASP A 449 -1.47 -0.60 26.52
C ASP A 449 -2.20 -0.70 25.17
N PHE A 450 -2.79 0.40 24.71
CA PHE A 450 -3.41 0.48 23.39
C PHE A 450 -2.40 0.25 22.26
N ILE A 451 -1.28 1.00 22.27
CA ILE A 451 -0.25 0.92 21.23
C ILE A 451 0.30 -0.50 21.16
N ASN A 452 0.59 -1.12 22.31
CA ASN A 452 1.07 -2.50 22.38
C ASN A 452 0.03 -3.49 21.89
N ALA A 453 -1.24 -3.33 22.28
CA ALA A 453 -2.32 -4.22 21.86
C ALA A 453 -2.57 -4.16 20.34
N PHE A 454 -2.55 -2.95 19.78
CA PHE A 454 -2.72 -2.73 18.35
C PHE A 454 -1.53 -3.29 17.58
N ALA A 455 -0.31 -2.79 17.82
CA ALA A 455 0.90 -3.20 17.09
C ALA A 455 1.15 -4.72 17.17
N GLN A 456 0.97 -5.32 18.36
CA GLN A 456 1.25 -6.74 18.54
C GLN A 456 0.30 -7.64 17.75
N SER A 457 -0.93 -7.20 17.49
CA SER A 457 -1.89 -7.99 16.71
C SER A 457 -1.35 -8.26 15.30
N PHE A 458 -0.73 -7.26 14.69
CA PHE A 458 -0.13 -7.38 13.35
C PHE A 458 1.20 -8.12 13.38
N THR A 459 2.09 -7.84 14.34
CA THR A 459 3.38 -8.54 14.42
C THR A 459 3.21 -10.03 14.77
N SER A 460 2.27 -10.37 15.65
CA SER A 460 1.90 -11.76 15.94
C SER A 460 1.38 -12.45 14.69
N PHE A 461 0.53 -11.78 13.90
CA PHE A 461 0.06 -12.32 12.63
C PHE A 461 1.19 -12.50 11.60
N ILE A 462 2.13 -11.57 11.47
CA ILE A 462 3.27 -11.71 10.54
C ILE A 462 4.10 -12.95 10.89
N VAL A 463 4.37 -13.16 12.19
CA VAL A 463 5.17 -14.28 12.68
C VAL A 463 4.41 -15.60 12.55
N ASN A 464 3.14 -15.62 12.92
CA ASN A 464 2.38 -16.85 13.19
C ASN A 464 1.20 -17.14 12.25
N LEU A 465 0.80 -16.20 11.41
CA LEU A 465 -0.47 -16.16 10.68
C LEU A 465 -1.71 -16.22 11.58
N ASP A 466 -1.55 -15.81 12.84
CA ASP A 466 -2.60 -15.84 13.87
C ASP A 466 -2.33 -14.71 14.89
N PRO A 467 -3.23 -13.72 15.03
CA PRO A 467 -3.05 -12.61 15.96
C PRO A 467 -3.13 -13.05 17.43
N ASN A 468 -3.64 -14.25 17.72
CA ASN A 468 -3.76 -14.78 19.08
C ASN A 468 -2.45 -15.36 19.63
N LYS A 469 -1.47 -15.65 18.76
CA LYS A 469 -0.15 -16.13 19.20
C LYS A 469 0.74 -14.97 19.60
N LYS A 470 0.38 -14.39 20.75
CA LYS A 470 0.99 -13.21 21.35
C LYS A 470 2.51 -13.36 21.50
N ILE A 471 3.25 -12.37 21.02
CA ILE A 471 4.69 -12.22 21.25
C ILE A 471 4.96 -11.84 22.72
N ASN A 472 4.09 -11.01 23.31
CA ASN A 472 4.12 -10.68 24.74
C ASN A 472 2.74 -10.96 25.35
N THR A 473 2.67 -11.90 26.29
CA THR A 473 1.41 -12.36 26.89
C THR A 473 0.69 -11.31 27.73
N SER A 474 1.38 -10.23 28.12
CA SER A 474 0.84 -9.17 28.99
C SER A 474 -0.02 -8.13 28.25
N THR A 475 -0.29 -8.27 26.94
CA THR A 475 -1.19 -7.31 26.25
C THR A 475 -2.63 -7.45 26.67
N ILE A 476 -3.34 -6.32 26.65
CA ILE A 476 -4.78 -6.23 26.89
C ILE A 476 -5.63 -6.81 25.75
N THR A 477 -5.04 -7.22 24.61
CA THR A 477 -5.78 -7.78 23.47
C THR A 477 -6.46 -9.10 23.90
N PRO A 478 -7.80 -9.22 23.86
CA PRO A 478 -8.46 -10.49 24.16
C PRO A 478 -8.30 -11.48 23.01
N SER A 479 -8.87 -12.67 23.16
CA SER A 479 -8.95 -13.64 22.07
C SER A 479 -9.71 -13.04 20.89
N TRP A 480 -9.14 -13.14 19.71
CA TRP A 480 -9.65 -12.63 18.45
C TRP A 480 -10.08 -13.80 17.56
N SER A 481 -11.37 -14.13 17.63
CA SER A 481 -11.96 -15.16 16.77
C SER A 481 -11.87 -14.76 15.31
N SER A 482 -11.69 -15.74 14.41
CA SER A 482 -11.75 -15.49 12.97
C SER A 482 -13.09 -14.86 12.59
N TYR A 483 -13.11 -14.00 11.57
CA TYR A 483 -14.32 -13.35 11.07
C TYR A 483 -15.44 -14.35 10.74
N SER A 484 -15.09 -15.51 10.19
CA SER A 484 -16.05 -16.58 9.88
C SER A 484 -16.81 -17.14 11.09
N VAL A 485 -16.35 -16.86 12.32
CA VAL A 485 -17.02 -17.20 13.57
C VAL A 485 -17.82 -15.99 14.03
N GLY A 486 -19.12 -16.01 13.74
CA GLY A 486 -20.07 -14.99 14.22
C GLY A 486 -19.82 -13.58 13.70
N ARG A 487 -19.05 -13.38 12.62
CA ARG A 487 -18.64 -12.05 12.11
C ARG A 487 -18.00 -11.21 13.21
N THR A 488 -17.10 -11.83 13.96
CA THR A 488 -16.39 -11.17 15.04
C THR A 488 -15.35 -10.19 14.47
N GLU A 489 -15.29 -9.00 15.04
CA GLU A 489 -14.26 -8.00 14.77
C GLU A 489 -13.56 -7.58 16.07
N MET A 490 -12.28 -7.22 16.01
CA MET A 490 -11.58 -6.59 17.13
C MET A 490 -11.74 -5.07 17.06
N LEU A 491 -12.38 -4.46 18.05
CA LEU A 491 -12.50 -3.01 18.16
C LEU A 491 -11.28 -2.43 18.89
N PHE A 492 -10.65 -1.42 18.29
CA PHE A 492 -9.57 -0.63 18.88
C PHE A 492 -10.05 0.82 19.05
N ASN A 493 -10.48 1.17 20.27
CA ASN A 493 -11.03 2.48 20.61
C ASN A 493 -10.48 3.02 21.94
N LYS A 494 -11.02 4.14 22.42
CA LYS A 494 -10.83 4.71 23.75
C LYS A 494 -12.13 5.22 24.33
N THR A 495 -12.22 5.30 25.65
CA THR A 495 -13.34 5.98 26.33
C THR A 495 -13.21 7.50 26.25
N ALA A 496 -14.27 8.23 26.59
CA ALA A 496 -14.22 9.69 26.72
C ALA A 496 -13.20 10.17 27.77
N ALA A 497 -12.93 9.34 28.79
CA ALA A 497 -11.90 9.59 29.81
C ALA A 497 -10.47 9.29 29.33
N GLY A 498 -10.28 8.73 28.12
CA GLY A 498 -8.96 8.41 27.58
C GLY A 498 -8.44 7.02 27.96
N GLU A 499 -9.30 6.14 28.48
CA GLU A 499 -8.92 4.75 28.77
C GLU A 499 -8.97 3.89 27.49
N PRO A 500 -8.03 2.95 27.30
CA PRO A 500 -7.99 2.11 26.11
C PRO A 500 -9.16 1.12 26.10
N VAL A 501 -9.78 0.94 24.94
CA VAL A 501 -10.88 -0.01 24.71
C VAL A 501 -10.45 -0.97 23.62
N VAL A 502 -10.11 -2.20 24.01
CA VAL A 502 -9.72 -3.28 23.09
C VAL A 502 -10.54 -4.52 23.40
N HIS A 503 -11.56 -4.78 22.59
CA HIS A 503 -12.43 -5.95 22.77
C HIS A 503 -13.09 -6.41 21.47
N THR A 504 -13.62 -7.62 21.47
CA THR A 504 -14.34 -8.15 20.31
C THR A 504 -15.77 -7.61 20.23
N ILE A 505 -16.17 -7.20 19.04
CA ILE A 505 -17.54 -6.83 18.67
C ILE A 505 -18.06 -7.77 17.59
N VAL A 506 -19.35 -7.69 17.29
CA VAL A 506 -19.97 -8.36 16.13
C VAL A 506 -20.25 -7.32 15.07
N THR A 507 -19.94 -7.61 13.80
CA THR A 507 -20.28 -6.72 12.70
C THR A 507 -21.76 -6.34 12.73
N ASP A 508 -22.06 -5.05 12.61
CA ASP A 508 -23.44 -4.55 12.55
C ASP A 508 -24.23 -5.24 11.42
N PRO A 509 -25.33 -5.96 11.73
CA PRO A 509 -26.19 -6.58 10.71
C PRO A 509 -26.71 -5.59 9.66
N ALA A 510 -26.94 -4.32 10.02
CA ALA A 510 -27.37 -3.30 9.06
C ALA A 510 -26.26 -2.96 8.05
N LEU A 511 -25.00 -2.87 8.51
CA LEU A 511 -23.85 -2.72 7.61
C LEU A 511 -23.69 -3.92 6.69
N VAL A 512 -23.85 -5.15 7.18
CA VAL A 512 -23.83 -6.35 6.32
C VAL A 512 -24.91 -6.29 5.23
N ALA A 513 -26.11 -5.83 5.58
CA ALA A 513 -27.20 -5.68 4.62
C ALA A 513 -26.84 -4.65 3.53
N ARG A 514 -26.27 -3.49 3.90
CA ARG A 514 -25.76 -2.49 2.94
C ARG A 514 -24.66 -3.07 2.05
N CYS A 515 -23.71 -3.82 2.61
CA CYS A 515 -22.67 -4.49 1.83
C CYS A 515 -23.21 -5.56 0.88
N SER A 516 -24.37 -6.16 1.17
CA SER A 516 -25.03 -7.09 0.26
C SER A 516 -25.60 -6.39 -0.96
N VAL A 517 -26.13 -5.15 -0.81
CA VAL A 517 -26.55 -4.31 -1.93
C VAL A 517 -25.36 -3.97 -2.82
N TRP A 518 -24.26 -3.49 -2.25
CA TRP A 518 -23.04 -3.17 -3.02
C TRP A 518 -22.49 -4.38 -3.78
N SER A 519 -22.49 -5.55 -3.14
CA SER A 519 -22.04 -6.78 -3.81
C SER A 519 -22.90 -7.09 -5.03
N GLY A 520 -24.23 -6.92 -4.91
CA GLY A 520 -25.16 -7.13 -6.03
C GLY A 520 -24.95 -6.18 -7.21
N LEU A 521 -24.35 -5.02 -6.98
CA LEU A 521 -24.11 -3.97 -7.99
C LEU A 521 -22.70 -4.02 -8.61
N GLY A 522 -21.89 -5.05 -8.33
CA GLY A 522 -20.48 -5.12 -8.79
C GLY A 522 -20.28 -4.87 -10.29
N ALA A 523 -21.19 -5.33 -11.15
CA ALA A 523 -21.11 -5.05 -12.59
C ALA A 523 -21.27 -3.55 -12.92
N SER A 524 -22.21 -2.87 -12.25
CA SER A 524 -22.53 -1.45 -12.46
C SER A 524 -21.56 -0.52 -11.72
N THR A 525 -20.97 -0.96 -10.60
CA THR A 525 -19.90 -0.21 -9.91
C THR A 525 -18.52 -0.48 -10.51
N GLY A 526 -18.38 -1.54 -11.31
CA GLY A 526 -17.13 -2.00 -11.90
C GLY A 526 -16.19 -2.66 -10.90
N GLN A 527 -16.69 -3.42 -9.92
CA GLN A 527 -15.93 -4.02 -8.82
C GLN A 527 -15.98 -5.55 -8.79
#